data_AF-A0A9E3U812-F1
#
_entry.id   AF-A0A9E3U812-F1
#
_cell.length_a   1.000
_cell.length_b   1.000
_cell.length_c   1.000
_cell.angle_alpha   90.00
_cell.angle_beta   90.00
_cell.angle_gamma   90.00
#
_symmetry.space_group_name_H-M   'P 1'
#
loop_
_entity.id
_entity.type
_entity.pdbx_description
1 polymer ?
#
loop_
_entity_poly.entity_id
_entity_poly.type
_entity_poly.pdbx_seq_one_letter_code
_entity_poly.pdbx_strand_id
1 'polypeptide(L)'
;MDAVYLVAVLALIALALWAATRQNEVFRVTVRAGKATVLRGHVPKSFLGDLREIVAHIDQGVVRAVKQDGQARLVVSGSIDENTAQRLRNAFAVNPANRRL
;
A
#
# COMPACT_ATOMS: atom_id res chain seq x y z
N MET A 1 -31.01 -18.51 18.80
CA MET A 1 -30.98 -17.81 17.51
C MET A 1 -29.64 -17.07 17.40
N ASP A 2 -28.53 -17.80 17.43
CA ASP A 2 -27.28 -17.21 17.94
C ASP A 2 -26.15 -17.23 16.91
N ALA A 3 -26.01 -18.35 16.19
CA ALA A 3 -24.96 -18.49 15.18
C ALA A 3 -25.18 -17.62 13.93
N VAL A 4 -26.43 -17.54 13.44
CA VAL A 4 -26.75 -16.76 12.23
C VAL A 4 -26.54 -15.25 12.46
N TYR A 5 -26.93 -14.76 13.64
CA TYR A 5 -26.69 -13.37 14.04
C TYR A 5 -25.21 -13.07 14.20
N LEU A 6 -24.45 -13.95 14.87
CA LEU A 6 -23.00 -13.80 15.00
C LEU A 6 -22.30 -13.78 13.64
N VAL A 7 -22.67 -14.68 12.73
CA VAL A 7 -22.12 -14.72 11.37
C VAL A 7 -22.45 -13.45 10.60
N ALA A 8 -23.68 -12.95 10.69
CA ALA A 8 -24.09 -11.71 10.02
C ALA A 8 -23.32 -10.49 10.54
N VAL A 9 -23.12 -10.39 11.87
CA VAL A 9 -22.34 -9.31 12.49
C VAL A 9 -20.87 -9.38 12.07
N LEU A 10 -20.26 -10.57 12.09
CA LEU A 10 -18.88 -10.75 11.63
C LEU A 10 -18.72 -10.41 10.15
N ALA A 11 -19.68 -10.79 9.31
CA ALA A 11 -19.67 -10.46 7.88
C ALA A 11 -19.76 -8.93 7.65
N LEU A 12 -20.61 -8.23 8.40
CA LEU A 12 -20.71 -6.77 8.34
C LEU A 12 -19.42 -6.08 8.79
N ILE A 13 -18.80 -6.56 9.87
CA ILE A 13 -17.51 -6.03 10.36
C ILE A 13 -16.43 -6.26 9.31
N ALA A 14 -16.33 -7.47 8.74
CA ALA A 14 -15.37 -7.78 7.69
C ALA A 14 -15.57 -6.89 6.44
N LEU A 15 -16.83 -6.65 6.06
CA LEU A 15 -17.16 -5.77 4.93
C LEU A 15 -16.79 -4.32 5.21
N ALA A 16 -17.06 -3.81 6.40
CA ALA A 16 -16.70 -2.46 6.82
C ALA A 16 -15.18 -2.27 6.86
N LEU A 17 -14.44 -3.24 7.42
CA LEU A 17 -12.98 -3.24 7.41
C LEU A 17 -12.42 -3.29 5.98
N TRP A 18 -12.98 -4.14 5.12
CA TRP A 18 -12.59 -4.22 3.72
C TRP A 18 -12.84 -2.90 2.98
N ALA A 19 -14.00 -2.27 3.18
CA ALA A 19 -14.32 -0.98 2.59
C ALA A 19 -13.38 0.14 3.09
N ALA A 20 -13.09 0.17 4.39
CA ALA A 20 -12.18 1.14 4.99
C ALA A 20 -10.75 1.04 4.43
N THR A 21 -10.23 -0.18 4.23
CA THR A 21 -8.91 -0.38 3.60
C THR A 21 -8.85 0.14 2.16
N ARG A 22 -9.99 0.15 1.46
CA ARG A 22 -10.09 0.59 0.07
C ARG A 22 -10.25 2.10 -0.07
N GLN A 23 -10.85 2.77 0.91
CA GLN A 23 -11.00 4.23 0.94
C GLN A 23 -9.74 4.95 1.40
N ASN A 24 -8.90 4.30 2.22
CA ASN A 24 -7.65 4.89 2.70
C ASN A 24 -6.47 4.76 1.73
N GLU A 25 -6.64 4.16 0.55
CA GLU A 25 -5.55 3.99 -0.42
C GLU A 25 -5.19 5.31 -1.12
N VAL A 26 -4.07 5.91 -0.71
CA VAL A 26 -3.54 7.17 -1.24
C VAL A 26 -3.01 6.99 -2.66
N PHE A 27 -2.23 5.93 -2.88
CA PHE A 27 -1.77 5.52 -4.19
C PHE A 27 -1.50 4.03 -4.27
N ARG A 28 -1.51 3.52 -5.50
CA ARG A 28 -1.18 2.13 -5.83
C ARG A 28 -0.22 2.08 -7.02
N VAL A 29 0.88 1.38 -6.83
CA VAL A 29 1.89 1.11 -7.86
C VAL A 29 2.03 -0.40 -8.02
N THR A 30 2.04 -0.87 -9.26
CA THR A 30 2.37 -2.27 -9.57
C THR A 30 3.75 -2.35 -10.17
N VAL A 31 4.50 -3.35 -9.75
CA VAL A 31 5.79 -3.71 -10.32
C VAL A 31 5.60 -4.95 -11.17
N ARG A 32 6.07 -4.90 -12.42
CA ARG A 32 6.14 -6.05 -13.32
C ARG A 32 7.45 -5.99 -14.10
N ALA A 33 8.25 -7.05 -14.04
CA ALA A 33 9.56 -7.17 -14.68
C ALA A 33 10.43 -5.91 -14.45
N GLY A 34 10.59 -5.51 -13.18
CA GLY A 34 11.34 -4.31 -12.78
C GLY A 34 10.68 -2.97 -13.12
N LYS A 35 9.52 -2.94 -13.78
CA LYS A 35 8.83 -1.70 -14.18
C LYS A 35 7.73 -1.33 -13.20
N ALA A 36 7.86 -0.15 -12.58
CA ALA A 36 6.83 0.43 -11.73
C ALA A 36 5.80 1.24 -12.53
N THR A 37 4.53 0.83 -12.46
CA THR A 37 3.37 1.49 -13.09
C THR A 37 2.42 1.99 -12.01
N VAL A 38 2.10 3.28 -12.02
CA VAL A 38 1.11 3.86 -11.10
C VAL A 38 -0.29 3.51 -11.60
N LEU A 39 -1.05 2.76 -10.82
CA LEU A 39 -2.44 2.41 -11.14
C LEU A 39 -3.44 3.45 -10.63
N ARG A 40 -3.17 4.07 -9.48
CA ARG A 40 -4.09 5.02 -8.85
C ARG A 40 -3.36 5.97 -7.93
N GLY A 41 -3.91 7.17 -7.77
CA GLY A 41 -3.49 8.14 -6.78
C GLY A 41 -2.28 8.97 -7.21
N HIS A 42 -1.88 9.90 -6.34
CA HIS A 42 -0.71 10.74 -6.57
C HIS A 42 0.51 10.15 -5.85
N VAL A 43 1.49 9.72 -6.63
CA VAL A 43 2.79 9.30 -6.10
C VAL A 43 3.74 10.51 -6.14
N PRO A 44 4.33 10.93 -5.01
CA PRO A 44 5.34 11.98 -5.01
C PRO A 44 6.48 11.65 -5.98
N LYS A 45 6.87 12.60 -6.84
CA LYS A 45 7.88 12.36 -7.90
C LYS A 45 9.22 11.87 -7.36
N SER A 46 9.67 12.41 -6.22
CA SER A 46 10.90 11.99 -5.55
C SER A 46 10.81 10.52 -5.13
N PHE A 47 9.71 10.13 -4.47
CA PHE A 47 9.50 8.74 -4.08
C PHE A 47 9.35 7.81 -5.29
N LEU A 48 8.74 8.26 -6.39
CA LEU A 48 8.59 7.44 -7.60
C LEU A 48 9.95 7.10 -8.23
N GLY A 49 10.93 8.02 -8.14
CA GLY A 49 12.31 7.77 -8.56
C GLY A 49 12.95 6.67 -7.73
N ASP A 50 12.98 6.86 -6.40
CA ASP A 50 13.54 5.89 -5.45
C ASP A 50 12.85 4.53 -5.57
N LEU A 51 11.52 4.52 -5.72
CA LEU A 51 10.74 3.31 -5.90
C LEU A 51 11.18 2.55 -7.15
N ARG A 52 11.35 3.23 -8.29
CA ARG A 52 11.79 2.58 -9.55
C ARG A 52 13.16 1.94 -9.42
N GLU A 53 14.07 2.60 -8.72
CA GLU A 53 15.41 2.07 -8.46
C GLU A 53 15.36 0.85 -7.53
N ILE A 54 14.60 0.95 -6.44
CA ILE A 54 14.50 -0.12 -5.45
C ILE A 54 13.76 -1.35 -5.99
N VAL A 55 12.81 -1.20 -6.92
CA VAL A 55 12.03 -2.33 -7.45
C VAL A 55 12.56 -2.89 -8.76
N ALA A 56 13.67 -2.37 -9.29
CA ALA A 56 14.22 -2.75 -10.58
C ALA A 56 14.55 -4.26 -10.68
N HIS A 57 14.92 -4.89 -9.56
CA HIS A 57 15.22 -6.32 -9.47
C HIS A 57 14.00 -7.20 -9.15
N ILE A 58 12.80 -6.62 -9.03
CA ILE A 58 11.59 -7.36 -8.65
C ILE A 58 10.78 -7.74 -9.88
N ASP A 59 10.48 -9.03 -10.04
CA ASP A 59 9.65 -9.52 -11.14
C ASP A 59 8.18 -9.14 -11.00
N GLN A 60 7.60 -9.25 -9.81
CA GLN A 60 6.21 -8.92 -9.60
C GLN A 60 5.96 -8.44 -8.17
N GLY A 61 5.25 -7.31 -8.05
CA GLY A 61 4.92 -6.77 -6.74
C GLY A 61 3.85 -5.70 -6.81
N VAL A 62 3.30 -5.36 -5.66
CA VAL A 62 2.38 -4.24 -5.49
C VAL A 62 2.82 -3.41 -4.31
N VAL A 63 2.97 -2.11 -4.54
CA VAL A 63 3.30 -1.12 -3.52
C VAL A 63 2.10 -0.20 -3.37
N ARG A 64 1.55 -0.07 -2.17
CA ARG A 64 0.39 0.77 -1.88
C ARG A 64 0.71 1.68 -0.72
N ALA A 65 0.27 2.92 -0.78
CA ALA A 65 0.22 3.77 0.40
C ALA A 65 -1.21 3.82 0.90
N VAL A 66 -1.40 3.54 2.18
CA VAL A 66 -2.68 3.64 2.88
C VAL A 66 -2.56 4.69 3.97
N LYS A 67 -3.58 5.54 4.14
CA LYS A 67 -3.66 6.41 5.30
C LYS A 67 -4.04 5.55 6.50
N GLN A 68 -3.28 5.64 7.58
CA GLN A 68 -3.55 4.93 8.82
C GLN A 68 -3.15 5.87 9.96
N ASP A 69 -4.06 6.09 10.91
CA ASP A 69 -3.83 6.96 12.08
C ASP A 69 -3.34 8.38 11.72
N GLY A 70 -3.88 8.94 10.62
CA GLY A 70 -3.53 10.28 10.14
C GLY A 70 -2.19 10.38 9.41
N GLN A 71 -1.47 9.27 9.22
CA GLN A 71 -0.22 9.22 8.47
C GLN A 71 -0.32 8.26 7.29
N ALA A 72 0.38 8.55 6.19
CA ALA A 72 0.50 7.59 5.10
C ALA A 72 1.49 6.47 5.50
N ARG A 73 1.08 5.20 5.35
CA ARG A 73 1.90 4.01 5.57
C ARG A 73 2.01 3.20 4.28
N LEU A 74 3.22 2.69 4.00
CA LEU A 74 3.42 1.77 2.88
C LEU A 74 3.06 0.33 3.23
N VAL A 75 2.29 -0.29 2.35
CA VAL A 75 1.98 -1.72 2.34
C VAL A 75 2.51 -2.30 1.03
N VAL A 76 3.27 -3.38 1.15
CA VAL A 76 3.89 -4.08 0.01
C VAL A 76 3.44 -5.53 0.00
N SER A 77 3.24 -6.08 -1.19
CA SER A 77 2.83 -7.46 -1.40
C SER A 77 3.35 -8.02 -2.73
N GLY A 78 3.31 -9.34 -2.88
CA GLY A 78 3.89 -10.05 -4.02
C GLY A 78 5.30 -10.58 -3.72
N SER A 79 6.15 -10.66 -4.74
CA SER A 79 7.52 -11.17 -4.64
C SER A 79 8.52 -10.14 -4.08
N ILE A 80 8.04 -9.22 -3.25
CA ILE A 80 8.88 -8.20 -2.60
C ILE A 80 9.36 -8.79 -1.26
N ASP A 81 10.66 -8.98 -1.11
CA ASP A 81 11.26 -9.45 0.14
C ASP A 81 11.24 -8.36 1.23
N GLU A 82 11.39 -8.77 2.49
CA GLU A 82 11.27 -7.86 3.63
C GLU A 82 12.37 -6.78 3.68
N ASN A 83 13.58 -7.06 3.16
CA ASN A 83 14.63 -6.05 3.09
C ASN A 83 14.27 -4.95 2.08
N THR A 84 13.77 -5.35 0.92
CA THR A 84 13.28 -4.43 -0.10
C THR A 84 12.04 -3.68 0.39
N ALA A 85 11.13 -4.34 1.09
CA ALA A 85 10.00 -3.72 1.76
C ALA A 85 10.44 -2.62 2.73
N GLN A 86 11.44 -2.90 3.58
CA GLN A 86 11.95 -1.94 4.54
C GLN A 86 12.66 -0.76 3.85
N ARG A 87 13.42 -1.01 2.77
CA ARG A 87 14.02 0.06 1.96
C ARG A 87 12.96 0.99 1.37
N LEU A 88 11.87 0.43 0.83
CA LEU A 88 10.74 1.21 0.31
C LEU A 88 10.06 2.04 1.41
N ARG A 89 9.86 1.47 2.60
CA ARG A 89 9.31 2.22 3.75
C ARG A 89 10.23 3.36 4.17
N ASN A 90 11.54 3.14 4.20
CA ASN A 90 12.52 4.18 4.53
C ASN A 90 12.51 5.31 3.49
N ALA A 91 12.55 4.97 2.19
CA ALA A 91 12.47 5.97 1.11
C ALA A 91 11.19 6.80 1.19
N PHE A 92 10.08 6.19 1.58
CA PHE A 92 8.81 6.90 1.77
C PHE A 92 8.75 7.77 3.03
N ALA A 93 9.33 7.31 4.14
CA ALA A 93 9.34 8.03 5.41
C ALA A 93 10.12 9.36 5.33
N VAL A 94 11.18 9.39 4.50
CA VAL A 94 12.00 10.59 4.27
C VAL A 94 11.28 11.63 3.40
N ASN A 95 10.19 11.24 2.73
CA ASN A 95 9.50 12.13 1.80
C ASN A 95 8.52 13.09 2.52
N PRO A 96 8.75 14.41 2.53
CA PRO A 96 7.93 15.37 3.27
C PRO A 96 6.47 15.46 2.77
N ALA A 97 6.18 14.93 1.58
CA ALA A 97 4.82 14.79 1.06
C ALA A 97 3.97 13.78 1.84
N ASN A 98 4.57 12.87 2.62
CA ASN A 98 3.85 11.92 3.46
C ASN A 98 2.94 12.57 4.52
N ARG A 99 3.21 13.84 4.87
CA ARG A 99 2.50 14.60 5.90
C ARG A 99 1.28 15.35 5.38
N ARG A 100 1.14 15.46 4.04
CA ARG A 100 0.06 16.20 3.37
C ARG A 100 -0.92 15.30 2.60
N LEU A 101 -0.71 13.99 2.62
CA LEU A 101 -1.55 12.97 1.96
C LEU A 101 -2.61 12.40 2.91
#